data_AF-A0A350YL33-F1
#
_entry.id   AF-A0A350YL33-F1
#
_cell.length_a   1.000
_cell.length_b   1.000
_cell.length_c   1.000
_cell.angle_alpha   90.00
_cell.angle_beta   90.00
_cell.angle_gamma   90.00
#
_symmetry.space_group_name_H-M   'P 1'
#
loop_
_entity.id
_entity.type
_entity.pdbx_description
1 polymer ?
#
loop_
_entity_poly.entity_id
_entity_poly.type
_entity_poly.pdbx_seq_one_letter_code
_entity_poly.pdbx_strand_id
1 'polypeptide(L)'
;MDHTIEKRLQVIEERNKKVEFDKAWETSWTRRLVILGVTYVVVALVLTRIHPEGAWVDAIIPCFGYILSTLSLPPIKAFWIKWKTKRRK
;
A
#
# COMPACT_ATOMS: atom_id res chain seq x y z
N MET A 1 -23.05 -5.88 36.35
CA MET A 1 -21.60 -5.64 36.13
C MET A 1 -21.19 -6.08 34.72
N ASP A 2 -21.74 -7.18 34.21
CA ASP A 2 -21.51 -7.69 32.84
C ASP A 2 -21.91 -6.73 31.71
N HIS A 3 -22.99 -5.96 31.92
CA HIS A 3 -23.49 -5.00 30.93
C HIS A 3 -22.50 -3.90 30.53
N THR A 4 -21.52 -3.59 31.39
CA THR A 4 -20.47 -2.60 31.09
C THR A 4 -19.39 -3.20 30.19
N ILE A 5 -19.10 -4.49 30.33
CA ILE A 5 -18.09 -5.19 29.53
C ILE A 5 -18.61 -5.43 28.11
N GLU A 6 -19.87 -5.85 27.97
CA GLU A 6 -20.54 -6.02 26.67
C GLU A 6 -20.56 -4.73 25.86
N LYS A 7 -20.90 -3.60 26.48
CA LYS A 7 -20.89 -2.29 25.82
C LYS A 7 -19.48 -1.88 25.37
N ARG A 8 -18.47 -2.12 26.20
CA ARG A 8 -17.07 -1.85 25.82
C ARG A 8 -16.60 -2.74 24.67
N LEU A 9 -17.03 -4.00 24.67
CA LEU A 9 -16.71 -4.95 23.61
C LEU A 9 -17.31 -4.49 22.27
N GLN A 10 -18.60 -4.12 22.26
CA GLN A 10 -19.27 -3.60 21.07
C GLN A 10 -18.57 -2.36 20.48
N VAL A 11 -18.18 -1.40 21.33
CA VAL A 11 -17.45 -0.20 20.89
C VAL A 11 -16.08 -0.55 20.29
N ILE A 12 -15.38 -1.53 20.87
CA ILE A 12 -14.08 -1.99 20.35
C ILE A 12 -14.26 -2.71 19.01
N GLU A 13 -15.26 -3.58 18.88
CA GLU A 13 -15.55 -4.29 17.63
C GLU A 13 -15.96 -3.35 16.50
N GLU A 14 -16.81 -2.37 16.78
CA GLU A 14 -17.21 -1.35 15.81
C GLU A 14 -16.02 -0.52 15.31
N ARG A 15 -15.11 -0.15 16.22
CA ARG A 15 -13.88 0.57 15.85
C ARG A 15 -12.92 -0.30 15.06
N ASN A 16 -12.70 -1.54 15.49
CA ASN A 16 -11.84 -2.48 14.79
C ASN A 16 -12.37 -2.76 13.37
N LYS A 17 -13.69 -2.89 13.21
CA LYS A 17 -14.31 -3.07 11.90
C LYS A 17 -13.95 -1.95 10.92
N LYS A 18 -14.01 -0.69 11.36
CA LYS A 18 -13.57 0.46 10.53
C LYS A 18 -12.08 0.36 10.16
N VAL A 19 -11.23 0.09 11.16
CA VAL A 19 -9.78 -0.06 10.95
C VAL A 19 -9.44 -1.19 9.99
N GLU A 20 -10.15 -2.32 10.05
CA GLU A 20 -9.92 -3.45 9.14
C GLU A 20 -10.37 -3.13 7.71
N PHE A 21 -11.46 -2.38 7.52
CA PHE A 21 -11.84 -1.88 6.19
C PHE A 21 -10.80 -0.92 5.62
N ASP A 22 -10.28 0.01 6.42
CA ASP A 22 -9.23 0.94 5.99
C ASP A 22 -7.96 0.16 5.60
N LYS A 23 -7.52 -0.81 6.41
CA LYS A 23 -6.40 -1.70 6.07
C LYS A 23 -6.66 -2.50 4.79
N ALA A 24 -7.87 -3.02 4.61
CA ALA A 24 -8.25 -3.76 3.42
C ALA A 24 -8.15 -2.86 2.18
N TRP A 25 -8.61 -1.61 2.27
CA TRP A 25 -8.43 -0.62 1.21
C TRP A 25 -6.95 -0.34 0.92
N GLU A 26 -6.14 -0.12 1.95
CA GLU A 26 -4.70 0.16 1.78
C GLU A 26 -3.94 -1.00 1.11
N THR A 27 -4.37 -2.23 1.37
CA THR A 27 -3.75 -3.43 0.81
C THR A 27 -4.37 -3.88 -0.50
N SER A 28 -5.55 -3.35 -0.86
CA SER A 28 -6.32 -3.72 -2.04
C SER A 28 -5.59 -3.50 -3.36
N TRP A 29 -5.92 -4.35 -4.34
CA TRP A 29 -5.50 -4.15 -5.73
C TRP A 29 -6.14 -2.92 -6.35
N THR A 30 -7.35 -2.56 -5.95
CA THR A 30 -8.05 -1.35 -6.43
C THR A 30 -7.20 -0.10 -6.22
N ARG A 31 -6.68 0.11 -5.00
CA ARG A 31 -5.80 1.25 -4.71
C ARG A 31 -4.53 1.22 -5.56
N ARG A 32 -3.92 0.05 -5.74
CA ARG A 32 -2.69 -0.11 -6.53
C ARG A 32 -2.92 0.23 -8.00
N LEU A 33 -4.02 -0.22 -8.59
CA LEU A 33 -4.38 0.07 -9.97
C LEU A 33 -4.71 1.55 -10.19
N VAL A 34 -5.42 2.18 -9.25
CA VAL A 34 -5.69 3.62 -9.30
C VAL A 34 -4.39 4.42 -9.27
N ILE A 35 -3.49 4.13 -8.33
CA ILE A 35 -2.19 4.82 -8.24
C ILE A 35 -1.34 4.58 -9.48
N LEU A 36 -1.32 3.34 -10.00
CA LEU A 36 -0.59 3.00 -11.21
C LEU A 36 -1.10 3.76 -12.42
N GLY A 37 -2.42 3.83 -12.61
CA GLY A 37 -3.04 4.57 -13.71
C GLY A 37 -2.74 6.08 -13.63
N VAL A 38 -2.90 6.67 -12.45
CA VAL A 38 -2.58 8.10 -12.23
C VAL A 38 -1.10 8.37 -12.48
N THR A 39 -0.21 7.54 -11.94
CA THR A 39 1.25 7.68 -12.12
C THR A 39 1.62 7.58 -13.60
N TYR A 40 1.07 6.60 -14.32
CA TYR A 40 1.32 6.43 -15.75
C TYR A 40 0.92 7.69 -16.54
N VAL A 41 -0.31 8.18 -16.33
CA VAL A 41 -0.83 9.34 -17.05
C VAL A 41 0.00 10.59 -16.73
N VAL A 42 0.28 10.86 -15.46
CA VAL A 42 1.06 12.04 -15.05
C VAL A 42 2.47 11.99 -15.65
N VAL A 43 3.16 10.86 -15.56
CA VAL A 43 4.52 10.72 -16.09
C VAL A 43 4.51 10.81 -17.62
N ALA A 44 3.57 10.15 -18.30
CA ALA A 44 3.47 10.24 -19.76
C ALA A 44 3.23 11.67 -20.23
N LEU A 45 2.34 12.43 -19.56
CA LEU A 45 2.11 13.84 -19.86
C LEU A 45 3.33 14.72 -19.62
N VAL A 46 4.12 14.44 -18.58
CA VAL A 46 5.35 15.19 -18.31
C VAL A 46 6.43 14.84 -19.34
N LEU A 47 6.69 13.55 -19.59
CA LEU A 47 7.72 13.10 -20.51
C LEU A 47 7.43 13.54 -21.94
N THR A 48 6.18 13.51 -22.40
CA THR A 48 5.80 14.02 -23.73
C THR A 48 6.16 15.49 -23.95
N ARG A 49 6.32 16.30 -22.89
CA ARG A 49 6.73 17.71 -22.99
C ARG A 49 8.24 17.92 -22.98
N ILE A 50 8.99 16.99 -22.38
CA ILE A 50 10.44 17.11 -22.22
C ILE A 50 11.15 16.35 -23.35
N HIS A 51 10.77 15.08 -23.56
CA HIS A 51 11.31 14.17 -24.56
C HIS A 51 10.16 13.35 -25.17
N PRO A 52 9.55 13.80 -26.28
CA PRO A 52 8.37 13.15 -26.84
C PRO A 52 8.66 11.77 -27.42
N GLU A 53 9.90 11.49 -27.82
CA GLU A 53 10.32 10.19 -28.32
C GLU A 53 10.28 9.16 -27.19
N GLY A 54 9.51 8.09 -27.35
CA GLY A 54 9.44 7.01 -26.37
C GLY A 54 8.70 7.33 -25.06
N ALA A 55 8.20 8.55 -24.83
CA ALA A 55 7.61 9.00 -23.56
C ALA A 55 6.55 8.05 -22.95
N TRP A 56 5.71 7.45 -23.79
CA TRP A 56 4.66 6.52 -23.36
C TRP A 56 5.20 5.16 -22.91
N VAL A 57 6.34 4.74 -23.46
CA VAL A 57 7.06 3.53 -23.07
C VAL A 57 7.86 3.80 -21.79
N ASP A 58 8.53 4.94 -21.71
CA ASP A 58 9.32 5.34 -20.55
C ASP A 58 8.45 5.57 -19.30
N ALA A 59 7.19 5.99 -19.46
CA ALA A 59 6.22 6.10 -18.37
C ALA A 59 5.90 4.75 -17.69
N ILE A 60 6.23 3.62 -18.30
CA ILE A 60 6.07 2.29 -17.70
C ILE A 60 7.12 2.05 -16.60
N ILE A 61 8.30 2.67 -16.70
CA ILE A 61 9.40 2.51 -15.72
C ILE A 61 8.96 2.87 -14.29
N PRO A 62 8.38 4.06 -14.01
CA PRO A 62 7.89 4.38 -12.66
C PRO A 62 6.71 3.52 -12.22
N CYS A 63 5.89 3.01 -13.14
CA CYS A 63 4.81 2.08 -12.82
C CYS A 63 5.37 0.73 -12.31
N PHE A 64 6.40 0.20 -12.96
CA PHE A 64 7.12 -0.98 -12.47
C PHE A 64 7.81 -0.72 -11.14
N GLY A 65 8.45 0.44 -10.98
CA GLY A 65 9.07 0.84 -9.71
C GLY A 65 8.05 0.84 -8.55
N TYR A 66 6.86 1.39 -8.80
CA TYR A 66 5.76 1.38 -7.84
C TYR A 66 5.29 -0.05 -7.50
N ILE A 67 5.02 -0.90 -8.51
CA ILE A 67 4.58 -2.29 -8.27
C ILE A 67 5.64 -3.05 -7.47
N LEU A 68 6.91 -2.98 -7.87
CA LEU A 68 8.00 -3.66 -7.18
C LEU A 68 8.13 -3.18 -5.73
N SER A 69 7.98 -1.89 -5.47
CA SER A 69 7.93 -1.36 -4.10
C SER A 69 6.79 -1.98 -3.29
N THR A 70 5.58 -2.05 -3.84
CA THR A 70 4.41 -2.60 -3.12
C THR A 70 4.54 -4.11 -2.82
N LEU A 71 5.22 -4.87 -3.68
CA LEU A 71 5.39 -6.32 -3.52
C LEU A 71 6.62 -6.71 -2.70
N SER A 72 7.69 -5.92 -2.74
CA SER A 72 8.96 -6.22 -2.06
C SER A 72 8.96 -5.86 -0.56
N LEU A 73 8.22 -4.81 -0.17
CA LEU A 73 8.23 -4.33 1.22
C LEU A 73 7.70 -5.36 2.26
N PRO A 74 6.63 -6.13 2.01
CA PRO A 74 6.15 -7.12 2.97
C PRO A 74 7.18 -8.21 3.35
N PRO A 75 7.83 -8.92 2.41
CA PRO A 75 8.85 -9.91 2.75
C PRO A 75 10.10 -9.27 3.38
N ILE A 76 10.53 -8.09 2.93
CA ILE A 76 11.65 -7.35 3.52
C ILE A 76 11.34 -7.01 4.98
N LYS A 77 10.12 -6.53 5.28
CA LYS A 77 9.67 -6.25 6.65
C LYS A 77 9.69 -7.51 7.51
N ALA A 78 9.17 -8.63 7.01
CA ALA A 78 9.16 -9.90 7.73
C ALA A 78 10.59 -10.37 8.07
N PHE A 79 11.51 -10.26 7.11
CA PHE A 79 12.92 -10.57 7.30
C PHE A 79 13.57 -9.68 8.36
N TRP A 80 13.37 -8.37 8.29
CA TRP A 80 13.93 -7.41 9.23
C TRP A 80 13.45 -7.65 10.67
N ILE A 81 12.16 -7.94 10.85
CA ILE A 81 11.59 -8.28 12.17
C ILE A 81 12.25 -9.56 12.73
N LYS A 82 12.36 -10.61 11.92
CA LYS A 82 13.01 -11.87 12.32
C LYS A 82 14.46 -11.65 12.76
N TRP A 83 15.21 -10.85 12.00
CA TRP A 83 16.58 -10.50 12.31
C TRP A 83 16.71 -9.71 13.61
N LYS A 84 15.85 -8.71 13.82
CA LYS A 84 15.85 -7.89 15.05
C LYS A 84 15.52 -8.71 16.29
N THR A 85 14.54 -9.62 16.20
CA THR A 85 14.15 -10.49 17.33
C THR A 85 15.22 -11.53 17.64
N LYS A 86 15.96 -12.03 16.63
CA LYS A 86 17.10 -12.96 16.83
C LYS A 86 18.29 -12.30 17.52
N ARG A 87 18.54 -11.01 17.26
CA ARG A 87 19.63 -10.24 17.91
C ARG A 87 19.31 -9.77 19.35
N ARG A 88 18.05 -9.89 19.79
CA ARG A 88 17.60 -9.48 21.13
C ARG A 88 17.47 -10.64 22.13
N LYS A 89 17.75 -11.86 21.67
CA LYS A 89 17.97 -13.06 22.49
C LYS A 89 19.48 -13.34 22.53
#